data_AF-A0A3D1ABR6-F1
#
_entry.id   AF-A0A3D1ABR6-F1
#
_cell.length_a   1.000
_cell.length_b   1.000
_cell.length_c   1.000
_cell.angle_alpha   90.00
_cell.angle_beta   90.00
_cell.angle_gamma   90.00
#
_symmetry.space_group_name_H-M   'P 1'
#
loop_
_entity.id
_entity.type
_entity.pdbx_description
1 polymer ?
#
loop_
_entity_poly.entity_id
_entity_poly.type
_entity_poly.pdbx_seq_one_letter_code
_entity_poly.pdbx_strand_id
1 'polypeptide(L)'
;MIISSLLYFRSSHDEAETVTVSHVQGMAIRPGEKKATLTLGSGETIDLKAIPEKTLEEEDGTAIVVDADVLNYQAAQANAIREKEIYNKIDVPLGGEYALTLS
;
A
#
# COMPACT_ATOMS: atom_id res chain seq x y z
N MET A 1 48.56 -19.09 -61.59
CA MET A 1 48.51 -17.64 -61.27
C MET A 1 47.33 -17.09 -62.06
N ILE A 2 46.22 -16.59 -61.54
CA ILE A 2 45.76 -16.21 -60.20
C ILE A 2 44.22 -16.17 -60.29
N ILE A 3 43.56 -16.96 -59.44
CA ILE A 3 42.37 -16.63 -58.64
C ILE A 3 41.06 -16.19 -59.36
N SER A 4 40.13 -17.15 -59.47
CA SER A 4 38.68 -16.92 -59.43
C SER A 4 38.28 -16.41 -58.04
N SER A 5 37.51 -15.32 -57.96
CA SER A 5 36.72 -14.99 -56.78
C SER A 5 35.52 -14.11 -57.17
N LEU A 6 34.36 -14.76 -57.31
CA LEU A 6 33.06 -14.12 -57.12
C LEU A 6 33.00 -13.64 -55.67
N LEU A 7 33.09 -12.33 -55.45
CA LEU A 7 32.87 -11.75 -54.12
C LEU A 7 31.37 -11.59 -53.90
N TYR A 8 30.90 -12.50 -53.06
CA TYR A 8 29.67 -12.57 -52.30
C TYR A 8 29.00 -11.23 -52.01
N PHE A 9 27.71 -11.19 -52.38
CA PHE A 9 26.66 -10.45 -51.70
C PHE A 9 26.71 -10.77 -50.21
N ARG A 10 27.21 -9.83 -49.39
CA ARG A 10 27.04 -9.88 -47.93
C ARG A 10 26.02 -8.80 -47.59
N SER A 11 24.75 -9.22 -47.64
CA SER A 11 23.67 -8.52 -46.94
C SER A 11 24.15 -8.28 -45.53
N SER A 12 24.37 -7.01 -45.19
CA SER A 12 24.54 -6.56 -43.82
C SER A 12 23.29 -7.02 -43.07
N HIS A 13 23.39 -8.17 -42.39
CA HIS A 13 22.52 -8.47 -41.26
C HIS A 13 22.93 -7.44 -40.21
N ASP A 14 22.27 -6.29 -40.27
CA ASP A 14 21.99 -5.50 -39.09
C ASP A 14 21.04 -6.40 -38.26
N GLU A 15 21.62 -7.36 -37.54
CA GLU A 15 20.97 -7.91 -36.36
C GLU A 15 20.84 -6.72 -35.42
N ALA A 16 19.75 -5.97 -35.59
CA ALA A 16 19.21 -5.14 -34.54
C ALA A 16 19.02 -6.07 -33.36
N GLU A 17 20.01 -6.07 -32.47
CA GLU A 17 19.95 -6.70 -31.17
C GLU A 17 18.74 -6.06 -30.49
N THR A 18 17.59 -6.73 -30.58
CA THR A 18 16.39 -6.32 -29.88
C THR A 18 16.73 -6.52 -28.41
N VAL A 19 17.23 -5.46 -27.78
CA VAL A 19 17.30 -5.37 -26.33
C VAL A 19 15.86 -5.59 -25.88
N THR A 20 15.54 -6.82 -25.50
CA THR A 20 14.34 -7.13 -24.74
C THR A 20 14.56 -6.44 -23.41
N VAL A 21 14.16 -5.18 -23.35
CA VAL A 21 13.84 -4.51 -22.12
C VAL A 21 12.72 -5.36 -21.54
N SER A 22 13.06 -6.29 -20.66
CA SER A 22 12.10 -6.90 -19.77
C SER A 22 11.44 -5.75 -19.05
N HIS A 23 10.29 -5.34 -19.56
CA HIS A 23 9.40 -4.43 -18.90
C HIS A 23 9.02 -5.17 -17.63
N VAL A 24 9.74 -4.92 -16.54
CA VAL A 24 9.25 -5.23 -15.21
C VAL A 24 7.91 -4.51 -15.19
N GLN A 25 6.82 -5.25 -15.37
CA GLN A 25 5.49 -4.73 -15.16
C GLN A 25 5.46 -4.35 -13.68
N GLY A 26 5.89 -3.13 -13.38
CA GLY A 26 5.76 -2.56 -12.06
C GLY A 26 4.27 -2.66 -11.72
N MET A 27 3.96 -3.22 -10.55
CA MET A 27 2.57 -3.25 -10.07
C MET A 27 1.95 -1.87 -10.30
N ALA A 28 0.91 -1.81 -11.12
CA ALA A 28 0.24 -0.56 -11.41
C ALA A 28 -0.26 0.04 -10.08
N ILE A 29 0.33 1.16 -9.66
CA ILE A 29 -0.06 1.86 -8.44
C ILE A 29 -1.38 2.56 -8.74
N ARG A 30 -2.45 2.14 -8.07
CA ARG A 30 -3.72 2.86 -8.10
C ARG A 30 -3.69 3.92 -7.00
N PRO A 31 -3.65 5.22 -7.34
CA PRO A 31 -3.64 6.28 -6.35
C PRO A 31 -5.00 6.44 -5.68
N GLY A 32 -5.01 6.92 -4.44
CA GLY A 32 -6.22 7.30 -3.70
C GLY A 32 -7.09 6.13 -3.25
N GLU A 33 -6.56 4.90 -3.20
CA GLU A 33 -7.34 3.78 -2.66
C GLU A 33 -7.48 3.91 -1.13
N LYS A 34 -8.70 3.78 -0.61
CA LYS A 34 -8.94 3.69 0.85
C LYS A 34 -8.49 2.34 1.36
N LYS A 35 -7.22 2.26 1.73
CA LYS A 35 -6.60 1.04 2.24
C LYS A 35 -5.52 1.41 3.24
N ALA A 36 -5.59 0.79 4.40
CA ALA A 36 -4.62 0.92 5.47
C ALA A 36 -4.80 -0.25 6.43
N THR A 37 -3.78 -0.48 7.25
CA THR A 37 -3.84 -1.45 8.34
C THR A 37 -3.72 -0.70 9.65
N LEU A 38 -4.66 -0.91 10.57
CA LEU A 38 -4.60 -0.38 11.94
C LEU A 38 -4.05 -1.45 12.87
N THR A 39 -3.03 -1.10 13.65
CA THR A 39 -2.57 -1.90 14.79
C THR A 39 -2.93 -1.16 16.07
N LEU A 40 -3.75 -1.78 16.94
CA LEU A 40 -4.14 -1.23 18.24
C LEU A 40 -2.99 -1.31 19.25
N GLY A 41 -3.11 -0.62 20.38
CA GLY A 41 -2.13 -0.69 21.47
C GLY A 41 -1.93 -2.09 22.03
N SER A 42 -2.96 -2.94 21.93
CA SER A 42 -2.93 -4.37 22.29
C SER A 42 -2.10 -5.23 21.32
N GLY A 43 -1.77 -4.70 20.13
CA GLY A 43 -1.12 -5.41 19.04
C GLY A 43 -2.09 -6.07 18.04
N GLU A 44 -3.41 -6.03 18.29
CA GLU A 44 -4.41 -6.49 17.32
C GLU A 44 -4.29 -5.70 16.01
N THR A 45 -4.36 -6.40 14.88
CA THR A 45 -4.20 -5.81 13.55
C THR A 45 -5.47 -5.96 12.72
N ILE A 46 -5.92 -4.87 12.11
CA ILE A 46 -7.18 -4.75 11.39
C ILE A 46 -6.92 -4.21 9.97
N ASP A 47 -7.39 -4.90 8.93
CA ASP A 47 -7.37 -4.44 7.54
C ASP A 47 -8.58 -3.54 7.25
N LEU A 48 -8.34 -2.24 7.00
CA LEU A 48 -9.37 -1.23 6.84
C LEU A 48 -10.01 -1.19 5.44
N LYS A 49 -9.55 -2.00 4.48
CA LYS A 49 -9.97 -1.90 3.07
C LYS A 49 -11.44 -2.27 2.80
N ALA A 50 -12.05 -3.11 3.64
CA ALA A 50 -13.39 -3.66 3.35
C ALA A 50 -14.20 -4.05 4.58
N ILE A 51 -14.00 -3.37 5.71
CA ILE A 51 -14.79 -3.65 6.90
C ILE A 51 -16.13 -2.92 6.77
N PRO A 52 -17.29 -3.58 6.97
CA PRO A 52 -18.51 -2.86 7.32
C PRO A 52 -18.25 -2.04 8.59
N GLU A 53 -19.01 -0.96 8.77
CA GLU A 53 -18.86 -0.06 9.93
C GLU A 53 -18.66 -0.86 11.23
N LYS A 54 -17.54 -0.60 11.90
CA LYS A 54 -17.13 -1.35 13.11
C LYS A 54 -16.70 -0.37 14.18
N THR A 55 -17.21 -0.55 15.38
CA THR A 55 -16.68 0.12 16.58
C THR A 55 -15.66 -0.80 17.24
N LEU A 56 -14.45 -0.30 17.43
CA LEU A 56 -13.41 -0.90 18.27
C LEU A 56 -13.36 -0.14 19.59
N GLU A 57 -12.95 -0.80 20.64
CA GLU A 57 -12.72 -0.19 21.95
C GLU A 57 -11.29 -0.47 22.37
N GLU A 58 -10.56 0.59 22.71
CA GLU A 58 -9.22 0.50 23.30
C GLU A 58 -9.29 0.08 24.77
N GLU A 59 -8.16 -0.33 25.34
CA GLU A 59 -8.06 -0.73 26.75
C GLU A 59 -8.46 0.39 27.72
N ASP A 60 -8.33 1.66 27.32
CA ASP A 60 -8.74 2.82 28.08
C ASP A 60 -10.19 3.26 27.82
N GLY A 61 -10.97 2.45 27.09
CA GLY A 61 -12.36 2.75 26.74
C GLY A 61 -12.51 3.78 25.63
N THR A 62 -11.43 4.21 24.96
CA THR A 62 -11.52 5.05 23.76
C THR A 62 -12.21 4.27 22.64
N ALA A 63 -13.29 4.83 22.10
CA ALA A 63 -14.03 4.20 21.02
C ALA A 63 -13.46 4.65 19.66
N ILE A 64 -13.21 3.70 18.77
CA ILE A 64 -12.72 3.94 17.42
C ILE A 64 -13.77 3.43 16.44
N VAL A 65 -14.44 4.34 15.75
CA VAL A 65 -15.39 3.99 14.69
C VAL A 65 -14.64 3.93 13.36
N VAL A 66 -14.58 2.73 12.80
CA VAL A 66 -14.05 2.45 11.47
C VAL A 66 -15.19 2.55 10.46
N ASP A 67 -15.09 3.52 9.55
CA ASP A 67 -15.92 3.63 8.35
C ASP A 67 -15.05 3.36 7.09
N ALA A 68 -15.64 3.27 5.91
CA ALA A 68 -14.93 3.01 4.66
C ALA A 68 -13.86 4.08 4.34
N ASP A 69 -14.06 5.32 4.80
CA ASP A 69 -13.22 6.47 4.43
C ASP A 69 -12.40 7.08 5.58
N VAL A 70 -12.84 6.90 6.83
CA VAL A 70 -12.33 7.66 7.98
C VAL A 70 -12.25 6.78 9.24
N LEU A 71 -11.17 6.96 9.99
CA LEU A 71 -11.02 6.47 11.35
C LEU A 71 -11.43 7.57 12.33
N ASN A 72 -12.51 7.36 13.09
CA ASN A 72 -13.02 8.36 14.04
C ASN A 72 -12.74 7.93 15.48
N TYR A 73 -11.84 8.63 16.16
CA TYR A 73 -11.58 8.44 17.59
C TYR A 73 -12.50 9.32 18.41
N GLN A 74 -13.25 8.69 19.30
CA GLN A 74 -14.16 9.33 20.23
C GLN A 74 -13.62 9.14 21.63
N ALA A 75 -13.55 10.24 22.39
CA ALA A 75 -13.10 10.21 23.77
C ALA A 75 -13.83 9.14 24.59
N ALA A 76 -13.06 8.40 25.38
CA ALA A 76 -13.59 7.50 26.38
C ALA A 76 -14.61 8.22 27.29
N GLN A 77 -15.63 7.49 27.72
CA GLN A 77 -16.64 8.02 28.65
C GLN A 77 -15.94 8.59 29.90
N ALA A 78 -16.47 9.67 30.47
CA ALA A 78 -15.82 10.53 31.46
C ALA A 78 -15.28 9.86 32.75
N ASN A 79 -15.51 8.56 32.93
CA ASN A 79 -15.05 7.75 34.06
C ASN A 79 -13.93 6.75 33.71
N ALA A 80 -13.43 6.74 32.47
CA ALA A 80 -12.30 5.90 32.09
C ALA A 80 -11.01 6.43 32.71
N ILE A 81 -10.41 5.62 33.58
CA ILE A 81 -9.14 5.95 34.23
C ILE A 81 -8.04 5.77 33.17
N ARG A 82 -7.50 6.87 32.67
CA ARG A 82 -6.33 6.86 31.78
C ARG A 82 -5.06 6.61 32.61
N GLU A 83 -4.78 5.35 32.91
CA GLU A 83 -3.58 4.97 33.66
C GLU A 83 -2.29 5.12 32.83
N LYS A 84 -2.39 5.03 31.50
CA LYS A 84 -1.25 5.06 30.57
C LYS A 84 -1.66 5.58 29.20
N GLU A 85 -0.74 6.26 28.52
CA GLU A 85 -0.92 6.65 27.12
C GLU A 85 -0.86 5.42 26.19
N ILE A 86 -1.90 5.23 25.39
CA ILE A 86 -2.02 4.13 24.42
C ILE A 86 -1.76 4.67 23.01
N TYR A 87 -0.94 3.96 22.25
CA TYR A 87 -0.56 4.35 20.89
C TYR A 87 -1.03 3.30 19.89
N ASN A 88 -1.74 3.76 18.87
CA ASN A 88 -2.13 2.97 17.72
C ASN A 88 -1.24 3.32 16.53
N LYS A 89 -1.01 2.35 15.64
CA LYS A 89 -0.20 2.52 14.43
C LYS A 89 -1.05 2.32 13.19
N ILE A 90 -0.94 3.23 12.23
CA ILE A 90 -1.57 3.08 10.91
C ILE A 90 -0.48 2.88 9.85
N ASP A 91 -0.56 1.77 9.12
CA ASP A 91 0.30 1.47 7.97
C ASP A 91 -0.48 1.72 6.67
N VAL A 92 -0.08 2.74 5.91
CA VAL A 92 -0.71 3.10 4.62
C VAL A 92 0.19 2.61 3.48
N PRO A 93 -0.24 1.63 2.66
CA PRO A 93 0.56 1.11 1.55
C PRO A 93 0.62 2.08 0.37
N LEU A 94 1.52 1.83 -0.59
CA LEU A 94 1.64 2.61 -1.83
C LEU A 94 0.29 2.75 -2.57
N GLY A 95 -0.02 3.99 -2.95
CA GLY A 95 -1.30 4.35 -3.57
C GLY A 95 -2.51 4.37 -2.63
N GLY A 96 -2.29 4.06 -1.35
CA GLY A 96 -3.30 4.15 -0.30
C GLY A 96 -3.42 5.56 0.28
N GLU A 97 -4.60 5.87 0.81
CA GLU A 97 -4.86 7.03 1.66
C GLU A 97 -5.90 6.67 2.73
N TYR A 98 -5.87 7.40 3.85
CA TYR A 98 -6.89 7.25 4.89
C TYR A 98 -6.98 8.54 5.73
N ALA A 99 -8.17 8.85 6.23
CA ALA A 99 -8.39 10.02 7.06
C ALA A 99 -8.53 9.63 8.54
N LEU A 100 -8.03 10.50 9.43
CA LEU A 100 -8.10 10.34 10.87
C LEU A 100 -8.78 11.56 11.49
N THR A 101 -9.79 11.32 12.32
CA THR A 101 -10.47 12.35 13.11
C THR A 101 -10.27 12.05 14.59
N LEU A 102 -9.87 13.06 15.36
CA LEU A 102 -9.71 13.00 16.82
C LEU A 102 -10.72 13.98 17.43
N SER A 103 -11.65 13.48 18.27
CA SER A 103 -12.72 14.27 18.90
C SER A 103 -12.76 14.19 20.42
#